data_AF-A0A5R9GZW2-F1
#
_entry.id   AF-A0A5R9GZW2-F1
#
_cell.length_a   1.000
_cell.length_b   1.000
_cell.length_c   1.000
_cell.angle_alpha   90.00
_cell.angle_beta   90.00
_cell.angle_gamma   90.00
#
_symmetry.space_group_name_H-M   'P 1'
#
loop_
_entity.id
_entity.type
_entity.pdbx_description
1 polymer ?
#
loop_
_entity_poly.entity_id
_entity_poly.type
_entity_poly.pdbx_seq_one_letter_code
_entity_poly.pdbx_strand_id
1 'polypeptide(L)'
;MYKKSINWDNLNIEMKLRYQDKINDDDNFLEYISKYHLPNLDWLEDKNIKTKSYEVFVEEFNEIQMSINAFENLMLFADLSFELIGIEDFPIDMPRQYFRFPALNDRRDIFSYRNMSPEEIVQIEKNILKAQTKMNIRNDENIIREHFTKLEFLTIFSSFEAYLENIYVEFYLKENLKNEEKLMKEAGVLIKMNSLDKSIKKIINIVNPELENLLLGINKNIFDFFYISYLVRNIHTHKLGRMSNHFIESLKNKNLIKEKIIKKNNEIIGTCMYIDCIEQKK
;
A
#
# COMPACT_ATOMS: atom_id res chain seq x y z
N MET A 1 12.67 2.66 25.54
CA MET A 1 12.28 2.20 24.18
C MET A 1 13.06 0.94 23.91
N TYR A 2 12.41 -0.23 23.86
CA TYR A 2 13.10 -1.50 23.59
C TYR A 2 13.50 -1.55 22.12
N LYS A 3 14.79 -1.42 21.82
CA LYS A 3 15.36 -1.85 20.54
C LYS A 3 15.19 -3.36 20.48
N LYS A 4 14.26 -3.87 19.68
CA LYS A 4 14.38 -5.25 19.22
C LYS A 4 15.48 -5.24 18.17
N SER A 5 16.67 -5.71 18.54
CA SER A 5 17.79 -5.86 17.62
C SER A 5 17.40 -6.89 16.55
N ILE A 6 17.45 -6.49 15.28
CA ILE A 6 17.13 -7.40 14.17
C ILE A 6 18.24 -8.45 14.08
N ASN A 7 17.88 -9.73 14.17
CA ASN A 7 18.79 -10.83 13.88
C ASN A 7 18.81 -11.11 12.37
N TRP A 8 19.73 -10.45 11.66
CA TRP A 8 19.87 -10.55 10.21
C TRP A 8 20.18 -11.96 9.69
N ASP A 9 20.69 -12.86 10.53
CA ASP A 9 21.00 -14.23 10.13
C ASP A 9 19.75 -15.12 10.07
N ASN A 10 18.66 -14.69 10.70
CA ASN A 10 17.34 -15.32 10.61
C ASN A 10 16.53 -14.82 9.40
N LEU A 11 17.03 -13.84 8.65
CA LEU A 11 16.38 -13.31 7.44
C LEU A 11 17.06 -13.87 6.19
N ASN A 12 16.34 -13.89 5.07
CA ASN A 12 16.93 -14.30 3.81
C ASN A 12 17.98 -13.27 3.33
N ILE A 13 18.94 -13.72 2.51
CA ILE A 13 20.05 -12.89 2.03
C ILE A 13 19.54 -11.66 1.27
N GLU A 14 18.46 -11.81 0.51
CA GLU A 14 17.88 -10.72 -0.28
C GLU A 14 17.33 -9.59 0.61
N MET A 15 16.61 -9.92 1.68
CA MET A 15 16.12 -8.96 2.67
C MET A 15 17.28 -8.27 3.39
N LYS A 16 18.32 -9.03 3.75
CA LYS A 16 19.54 -8.49 4.36
C LYS A 16 20.19 -7.46 3.43
N LEU A 17 20.47 -7.82 2.18
CA LEU A 17 21.04 -6.91 1.18
C LEU A 17 20.14 -5.71 0.89
N ARG A 18 18.82 -5.89 0.91
CA ARG A 18 17.88 -4.82 0.58
C ARG A 18 17.73 -3.78 1.69
N TYR A 19 17.78 -4.19 2.97
CA TYR A 19 17.36 -3.36 4.11
C TYR A 19 18.45 -3.11 5.17
N GLN A 20 19.49 -3.94 5.28
CA GLN A 20 20.46 -3.86 6.39
C GLN A 20 21.11 -2.48 6.53
N ASP A 21 21.54 -1.89 5.41
CA ASP A 21 22.23 -0.60 5.41
C ASP A 21 21.28 0.60 5.28
N LYS A 22 19.97 0.35 5.12
CA LYS A 22 18.95 1.39 4.93
C LYS A 22 18.13 1.67 6.18
N ILE A 23 18.04 0.70 7.08
CA ILE A 23 17.38 0.90 8.38
C ILE A 23 18.32 1.73 9.26
N ASN A 24 18.08 3.03 9.28
CA ASN A 24 18.79 3.98 10.14
C ASN A 24 17.84 4.53 11.21
N ASP A 25 18.30 4.65 12.44
CA ASP A 25 17.44 4.95 13.61
C ASP A 25 16.83 6.38 13.58
N ASP A 26 17.43 7.27 12.80
CA ASP A 26 17.17 8.71 12.77
C ASP A 26 16.19 9.15 11.66
N ASP A 27 16.11 8.41 10.54
CA ASP A 27 15.22 8.75 9.43
C ASP A 27 13.77 8.43 9.83
N ASN A 28 12.86 9.40 9.69
CA ASN A 28 11.43 9.12 9.86
C ASN A 28 10.92 8.29 8.67
N PHE A 29 9.76 7.63 8.82
CA PHE A 29 9.24 6.74 7.78
C PHE A 29 9.11 7.42 6.40
N LEU A 30 8.69 8.69 6.36
CA LEU A 30 8.53 9.43 5.11
C LEU A 30 9.88 9.79 4.48
N GLU A 31 10.88 10.16 5.28
CA GLU A 31 12.26 10.36 4.81
C GLU A 31 12.83 9.06 4.23
N TYR A 32 12.61 7.94 4.93
CA TYR A 32 13.01 6.62 4.44
C TYR A 32 12.35 6.28 3.11
N ILE A 33 11.03 6.48 2.99
CA ILE A 33 10.29 6.26 1.74
C ILE A 33 10.81 7.20 0.64
N SER A 34 10.99 8.49 0.94
CA SER A 34 11.43 9.48 -0.03
C SER A 34 12.84 9.21 -0.55
N LYS A 35 13.76 8.78 0.32
CA LYS A 35 15.16 8.56 -0.02
C LYS A 35 15.42 7.23 -0.71
N TYR A 36 14.72 6.17 -0.29
CA TYR A 36 15.04 4.81 -0.71
C TYR A 36 13.97 4.16 -1.60
N HIS A 37 12.71 4.58 -1.52
CA HIS A 37 11.60 3.97 -2.26
C HIS A 37 11.10 4.85 -3.42
N LEU A 38 10.94 6.17 -3.26
CA LEU A 38 10.49 7.05 -4.36
C LEU A 38 11.39 6.98 -5.61
N PRO A 39 12.73 6.97 -5.50
CA PRO A 39 13.59 6.87 -6.69
C PRO A 39 13.53 5.50 -7.38
N ASN A 40 13.00 4.48 -6.69
CA ASN A 40 12.90 3.10 -7.14
C ASN A 40 11.44 2.63 -7.22
N LEU A 41 10.49 3.56 -7.47
CA LEU A 41 9.10 3.19 -7.72
C LEU A 41 9.03 2.31 -8.96
N ASP A 42 8.52 1.10 -8.76
CA ASP A 42 8.36 0.12 -9.81
C ASP A 42 7.11 -0.72 -9.55
N TRP A 43 6.65 -1.40 -10.59
CA TRP A 43 5.56 -2.35 -10.51
C TRP A 43 5.93 -3.48 -9.55
N LEU A 44 4.94 -4.02 -8.84
CA LEU A 44 5.18 -5.14 -7.97
C LEU A 44 5.43 -6.36 -8.85
N GLU A 45 6.68 -6.70 -9.12
CA GLU A 45 7.07 -7.96 -9.76
C GLU A 45 8.33 -8.48 -9.07
N ASP A 46 8.22 -9.64 -8.43
CA ASP A 46 9.38 -10.35 -7.92
C ASP A 46 9.49 -11.70 -8.64
N LYS A 47 10.47 -11.80 -9.55
CA LYS A 47 10.71 -13.01 -10.34
C LYS A 47 11.18 -14.19 -9.49
N ASN A 48 11.61 -13.94 -8.25
CA ASN A 48 12.16 -14.95 -7.34
C ASN A 48 11.08 -15.55 -6.43
N ILE A 49 9.93 -14.90 -6.26
CA ILE A 49 8.82 -15.38 -5.44
C ILE A 49 7.88 -16.24 -6.27
N LYS A 50 7.61 -17.46 -5.79
CA LYS A 50 6.88 -18.51 -6.54
C LYS A 50 5.58 -18.96 -5.87
N THR A 51 5.07 -18.23 -4.88
CA THR A 51 3.81 -18.63 -4.24
C THR A 51 2.63 -18.19 -5.08
N LYS A 52 1.65 -19.08 -5.23
CA LYS A 52 0.44 -18.80 -6.02
C LYS A 52 -0.36 -17.65 -5.38
N SER A 53 -0.41 -17.59 -4.06
CA SER A 53 -0.95 -16.46 -3.29
C SER A 53 -0.35 -15.11 -3.71
N TYR A 54 0.98 -15.06 -3.87
CA TYR A 54 1.69 -13.83 -4.24
C TYR A 54 1.43 -13.47 -5.69
N GLU A 55 1.46 -14.43 -6.60
CA GLU A 55 1.16 -14.21 -8.03
C GLU A 55 -0.22 -13.57 -8.23
N VAL A 56 -1.24 -14.10 -7.54
CA VAL A 56 -2.61 -13.55 -7.60
C VAL A 56 -2.68 -12.14 -7.01
N PHE A 57 -2.06 -11.94 -5.83
CA PHE A 57 -2.06 -10.63 -5.17
C PHE A 57 -1.36 -9.56 -6.01
N VAL A 58 -0.19 -9.90 -6.59
CA VAL A 58 0.59 -9.02 -7.45
C VAL A 58 -0.23 -8.58 -8.66
N GLU A 59 -0.93 -9.50 -9.30
CA GLU A 59 -1.77 -9.20 -10.46
C GLU A 59 -2.89 -8.23 -10.09
N GLU A 60 -3.66 -8.54 -9.04
CA GLU A 60 -4.74 -7.66 -8.57
C GLU A 60 -4.23 -6.29 -8.13
N PHE A 61 -3.12 -6.25 -7.40
CA PHE A 61 -2.54 -5.00 -6.91
C PHE A 61 -2.05 -4.13 -8.07
N ASN A 62 -1.36 -4.71 -9.05
CA ASN A 62 -0.90 -3.97 -10.22
C ASN A 62 -2.06 -3.45 -11.08
N GLU A 63 -3.16 -4.20 -11.23
CA GLU A 63 -4.37 -3.72 -11.91
C GLU A 63 -4.96 -2.48 -11.22
N ILE A 64 -5.04 -2.49 -9.89
CA ILE A 64 -5.52 -1.35 -9.11
C ILE A 64 -4.54 -0.18 -9.21
N GLN A 65 -3.24 -0.42 -9.05
CA GLN A 65 -2.19 0.59 -9.15
C GLN A 65 -2.18 1.26 -10.52
N MET A 66 -2.37 0.50 -11.59
CA MET A 66 -2.51 1.00 -12.95
C MET A 66 -3.66 1.99 -13.09
N SER A 67 -4.77 1.68 -12.43
CA SER A 67 -5.98 2.51 -12.45
C SER A 67 -5.78 3.79 -11.63
N ILE A 68 -5.18 3.69 -10.44
CA ILE A 68 -4.80 4.86 -9.63
C ILE A 68 -3.87 5.77 -10.42
N ASN A 69 -2.82 5.20 -11.03
CA ASN A 69 -1.88 5.93 -11.85
C ASN A 69 -2.59 6.65 -13.01
N ALA A 70 -3.48 5.96 -13.73
CA ALA A 70 -4.26 6.54 -14.82
C ALA A 70 -5.11 7.72 -14.36
N PHE A 71 -5.78 7.59 -13.22
CA PHE A 71 -6.57 8.67 -12.62
C PHE A 71 -5.71 9.87 -12.22
N GLU A 72 -4.66 9.63 -11.42
CA GLU A 72 -3.78 10.68 -10.90
C GLU A 72 -3.03 11.40 -12.02
N ASN A 73 -2.57 10.68 -13.05
CA ASN A 73 -1.97 11.30 -14.22
C ASN A 73 -2.98 12.05 -15.08
N LEU A 74 -4.24 11.58 -15.18
CA LEU A 74 -5.28 12.37 -15.82
C LEU A 74 -5.43 13.71 -15.11
N MET A 75 -5.49 13.73 -13.78
CA MET A 75 -5.57 14.96 -13.01
C MET A 75 -4.31 15.83 -13.19
N LEU A 76 -3.12 15.22 -13.09
CA LEU A 76 -1.84 15.91 -13.29
C LEU A 76 -1.72 16.53 -14.69
N PHE A 77 -2.13 15.81 -15.73
CA PHE A 77 -2.10 16.29 -17.11
C PHE A 77 -3.27 17.22 -17.43
N ALA A 78 -4.43 17.05 -16.79
CA ALA A 78 -5.54 17.99 -16.86
C ALA A 78 -5.13 19.33 -16.27
N ASP A 79 -4.48 19.37 -15.11
CA ASP A 79 -3.92 20.59 -14.53
C ASP A 79 -2.97 21.29 -15.53
N LEU A 80 -2.10 20.52 -16.19
CA LEU A 80 -1.18 21.03 -17.22
C LEU A 80 -1.90 21.44 -18.54
N SER A 81 -2.98 20.78 -18.93
CA SER A 81 -3.70 21.04 -20.19
C SER A 81 -4.74 22.14 -20.04
N PHE A 82 -5.36 22.31 -18.88
CA PHE A 82 -6.21 23.47 -18.53
C PHE A 82 -5.40 24.77 -18.58
N GLU A 83 -4.12 24.72 -18.22
CA GLU A 83 -3.21 25.86 -18.35
C GLU A 83 -2.88 26.21 -19.81
N LEU A 84 -3.02 25.27 -20.76
CA LEU A 84 -2.47 25.42 -22.11
C LEU A 84 -3.51 25.38 -23.26
N ILE A 85 -4.55 24.54 -23.20
CA ILE A 85 -5.35 24.17 -24.40
C ILE A 85 -6.87 24.01 -24.12
N GLY A 86 -7.31 23.75 -22.88
CA GLY A 86 -8.72 23.47 -22.55
C GLY A 86 -9.11 21.98 -22.58
N ILE A 87 -10.36 21.64 -22.24
CA ILE A 87 -10.82 20.26 -21.97
C ILE A 87 -11.02 19.44 -23.25
N GLU A 88 -10.37 18.29 -23.36
CA GLU A 88 -10.68 17.24 -24.35
C GLU A 88 -11.05 15.91 -23.66
N ASP A 89 -11.83 15.08 -24.36
CA ASP A 89 -12.27 13.75 -23.90
C ASP A 89 -11.11 12.74 -23.76
N PHE A 90 -11.36 11.62 -23.06
CA PHE A 90 -10.39 10.54 -22.91
C PHE A 90 -9.99 9.92 -24.27
N PRO A 91 -8.69 9.78 -24.58
CA PRO A 91 -8.26 9.11 -25.80
C PRO A 91 -8.51 7.59 -25.72
N ILE A 92 -8.99 7.00 -26.82
CA ILE A 92 -9.29 5.55 -26.95
C ILE A 92 -8.04 4.70 -26.68
N ASP A 93 -6.89 5.14 -27.19
CA ASP A 93 -5.57 4.57 -26.92
C ASP A 93 -4.79 5.53 -26.01
N MET A 94 -4.78 5.24 -24.72
CA MET A 94 -4.15 6.14 -23.75
C MET A 94 -2.62 6.03 -23.83
N PRO A 95 -1.90 7.17 -23.91
CA PRO A 95 -0.45 7.17 -23.85
C PRO A 95 0.03 6.43 -22.60
N ARG A 96 1.09 5.62 -22.71
CA ARG A 96 1.58 4.79 -21.59
C ARG A 96 1.99 5.59 -20.35
N GLN A 97 2.29 6.88 -20.53
CA GLN A 97 2.55 7.83 -19.45
C GLN A 97 1.39 7.93 -18.46
N TYR A 98 0.14 7.75 -18.88
CA TYR A 98 -1.01 7.77 -17.97
C TYR A 98 -0.96 6.61 -16.96
N PHE A 99 -0.43 5.46 -17.34
CA PHE A 99 -0.40 4.27 -16.46
C PHE A 99 0.82 4.24 -15.53
N ARG A 100 1.75 5.18 -15.68
CA ARG A 100 3.00 5.28 -14.91
C ARG A 100 2.78 5.89 -13.54
N PHE A 101 3.66 5.62 -12.57
CA PHE A 101 3.62 6.33 -11.29
C PHE A 101 3.68 7.85 -11.49
N PRO A 102 2.71 8.64 -10.99
CA PRO A 102 2.60 10.08 -11.29
C PRO A 102 3.83 10.89 -10.93
N ALA A 103 4.50 10.56 -9.81
CA ALA A 103 5.73 11.21 -9.39
C ALA A 103 6.80 11.21 -10.49
N LEU A 104 6.94 10.10 -11.22
CA LEU A 104 7.93 9.97 -12.29
C LEU A 104 7.62 10.82 -13.53
N ASN A 105 6.36 11.25 -13.69
CA ASN A 105 5.89 12.12 -14.78
C ASN A 105 5.93 13.61 -14.43
N ASP A 106 5.85 13.96 -13.14
CA ASP A 106 5.80 15.34 -12.71
C ASP A 106 7.17 16.02 -12.86
N ARG A 107 7.30 16.88 -13.89
CA ARG A 107 8.52 17.66 -14.14
C ARG A 107 8.92 18.58 -12.99
N ARG A 108 8.00 18.88 -12.06
CA ARG A 108 8.24 19.70 -10.87
C ARG A 108 8.94 18.89 -9.78
N ASP A 109 8.84 17.56 -9.79
CA ASP A 109 9.53 16.69 -8.83
C ASP A 109 10.96 16.38 -9.30
N ILE A 110 11.92 17.10 -8.72
CA ILE A 110 13.35 17.00 -9.04
C ILE A 110 13.92 15.64 -8.61
N PHE A 111 13.30 14.94 -7.66
CA PHE A 111 13.84 13.70 -7.09
C PHE A 111 13.45 12.46 -7.89
N SER A 112 12.25 12.47 -8.47
CA SER A 112 11.67 11.27 -9.07
C SER A 112 11.43 11.38 -10.58
N TYR A 113 11.33 12.60 -11.14
CA TYR A 113 11.12 12.78 -12.57
C TYR A 113 12.21 12.12 -13.40
N ARG A 114 11.79 11.25 -14.32
CA ARG A 114 12.69 10.66 -15.33
C ARG A 114 11.94 10.35 -16.62
N ASN A 115 12.66 10.25 -17.72
CA ASN A 115 12.09 9.71 -18.96
C ASN A 115 11.74 8.23 -18.78
N MET A 116 10.70 7.79 -19.49
CA MET A 116 10.26 6.41 -19.47
C MET A 116 11.29 5.52 -20.18
N SER A 117 11.67 4.40 -19.56
CA SER A 117 12.59 3.45 -20.18
C SER A 117 11.85 2.43 -21.05
N PRO A 118 12.51 1.75 -22.00
CA PRO A 118 11.89 0.68 -22.79
C PRO A 118 11.34 -0.47 -21.94
N GLU A 119 12.04 -0.85 -20.87
CA GLU A 119 11.62 -1.91 -19.96
C GLU A 119 10.34 -1.54 -19.22
N GLU A 120 10.23 -0.27 -18.81
CA GLU A 120 9.05 0.27 -18.16
C GLU A 120 7.83 0.27 -19.10
N ILE A 121 8.02 0.62 -20.38
CA ILE A 121 6.96 0.54 -21.40
C ILE A 121 6.45 -0.89 -21.52
N VAL A 122 7.37 -1.85 -21.69
CA VAL A 122 7.04 -3.27 -21.83
C VAL A 122 6.29 -3.78 -20.60
N GLN A 123 6.68 -3.33 -19.40
CA GLN A 123 6.03 -3.73 -18.16
C GLN A 123 4.60 -3.18 -18.04
N ILE A 124 4.41 -1.91 -18.39
CA ILE A 124 3.08 -1.28 -18.45
C ILE A 124 2.19 -2.02 -19.46
N GLU A 125 2.71 -2.29 -20.66
CA GLU A 125 1.96 -3.00 -21.71
C GLU A 125 1.57 -4.41 -21.29
N LYS A 126 2.47 -5.13 -20.63
CA LYS A 126 2.19 -6.46 -20.08
C LYS A 126 1.03 -6.41 -19.07
N ASN A 127 1.01 -5.42 -18.19
CA ASN A 127 -0.06 -5.26 -17.20
C ASN A 127 -1.40 -4.91 -17.87
N ILE A 128 -1.40 -4.03 -18.88
CA ILE A 128 -2.59 -3.67 -19.67
C ILE A 128 -3.13 -4.89 -20.42
N LEU A 129 -2.28 -5.63 -21.14
CA LEU A 129 -2.68 -6.81 -21.92
C LEU A 129 -3.28 -7.90 -21.04
N LYS A 130 -2.74 -8.09 -19.83
CA LYS A 130 -3.32 -9.00 -18.83
C LYS A 130 -4.75 -8.56 -18.44
N ALA A 131 -4.93 -7.29 -18.10
CA ALA A 131 -6.25 -6.73 -17.74
C ALA A 131 -7.25 -6.86 -18.91
N GLN A 132 -6.83 -6.53 -20.14
CA GLN A 132 -7.63 -6.68 -21.37
C GLN A 132 -8.14 -8.12 -21.55
N THR A 133 -7.22 -9.09 -21.43
CA THR A 133 -7.52 -10.51 -21.62
C THR A 133 -8.52 -10.99 -20.56
N LYS A 134 -8.31 -10.62 -19.30
CA LYS A 134 -9.16 -10.99 -18.17
C LYS A 134 -10.57 -10.42 -18.27
N MET A 135 -10.71 -9.18 -18.72
CA MET A 135 -11.99 -8.50 -18.85
C MET A 135 -12.70 -8.75 -20.18
N ASN A 136 -12.03 -9.37 -21.15
CA ASN A 136 -12.49 -9.47 -22.54
C ASN A 136 -12.82 -8.09 -23.15
N ILE A 137 -11.98 -7.10 -22.85
CA ILE A 137 -12.11 -5.71 -23.29
C ILE A 137 -10.88 -5.36 -24.13
N ARG A 138 -11.10 -4.73 -25.29
CA ARG A 138 -10.02 -4.33 -26.19
C ARG A 138 -9.50 -2.92 -25.97
N ASN A 139 -10.32 -2.02 -25.42
CA ASN A 139 -10.02 -0.59 -25.36
C ASN A 139 -9.57 -0.19 -23.94
N ASP A 140 -8.50 0.59 -23.86
CA ASP A 140 -7.90 1.03 -22.59
C ASP A 140 -8.86 1.88 -21.75
N GLU A 141 -9.66 2.73 -22.39
CA GLU A 141 -10.71 3.53 -21.74
C GLU A 141 -11.70 2.64 -20.97
N ASN A 142 -12.15 1.54 -21.57
CA ASN A 142 -13.15 0.66 -20.96
C ASN A 142 -12.56 -0.10 -19.76
N ILE A 143 -11.27 -0.48 -19.82
CA ILE A 143 -10.54 -1.07 -18.70
C ILE A 143 -10.50 -0.08 -17.53
N ILE A 144 -10.12 1.17 -17.82
CA ILE A 144 -10.02 2.22 -16.80
C ILE A 144 -11.38 2.53 -16.21
N ARG A 145 -12.44 2.67 -17.01
CA ARG A 145 -13.79 2.91 -16.50
C ARG A 145 -14.25 1.78 -15.58
N GLU A 146 -14.01 0.53 -15.97
CA GLU A 146 -14.35 -0.67 -15.20
C GLU A 146 -13.49 -0.84 -13.93
N HIS A 147 -12.28 -0.31 -13.90
CA HIS A 147 -11.47 -0.28 -12.68
C HIS A 147 -11.70 0.95 -11.82
N PHE A 148 -12.10 2.09 -12.38
CA PHE A 148 -12.49 3.28 -11.62
C PHE A 148 -13.72 3.00 -10.75
N THR A 149 -14.65 2.19 -11.23
CA THR A 149 -15.75 1.69 -10.39
C THR A 149 -15.27 0.76 -9.26
N LYS A 150 -14.06 0.21 -9.39
CA LYS A 150 -13.38 -0.64 -8.39
C LYS A 150 -12.36 0.12 -7.55
N LEU A 151 -12.07 1.40 -7.82
CA LEU A 151 -11.18 2.27 -7.02
C LEU A 151 -11.84 2.68 -5.70
N GLU A 152 -12.34 1.70 -4.96
CA GLU A 152 -12.74 1.87 -3.59
C GLU A 152 -11.55 1.51 -2.70
N PHE A 153 -11.30 2.30 -1.65
CA PHE A 153 -10.35 1.96 -0.59
C PHE A 153 -10.53 0.51 -0.07
N LEU A 154 -11.78 0.01 -0.15
CA LEU A 154 -12.15 -1.35 0.19
C LEU A 154 -11.44 -2.41 -0.67
N THR A 155 -11.19 -2.14 -1.95
CA THR A 155 -10.67 -3.13 -2.90
C THR A 155 -9.22 -3.52 -2.58
N ILE A 156 -8.32 -2.55 -2.39
CA ILE A 156 -6.92 -2.83 -2.00
C ILE A 156 -6.87 -3.56 -0.67
N PHE A 157 -7.69 -3.11 0.29
CA PHE A 157 -7.75 -3.70 1.61
C PHE A 157 -8.22 -5.16 1.54
N SER A 158 -9.27 -5.44 0.76
CA SER A 158 -9.80 -6.79 0.57
C SER A 158 -8.86 -7.71 -0.18
N SER A 159 -8.17 -7.24 -1.23
CA SER A 159 -7.12 -8.03 -1.91
C SER A 159 -5.97 -8.37 -0.95
N PHE A 160 -5.60 -7.44 -0.07
CA PHE A 160 -4.57 -7.71 0.94
C PHE A 160 -5.06 -8.68 2.02
N GLU A 161 -6.29 -8.57 2.50
CA GLU A 161 -6.89 -9.56 3.42
C GLU A 161 -6.93 -10.95 2.79
N ALA A 162 -7.34 -11.06 1.52
CA ALA A 162 -7.35 -12.32 0.79
C ALA A 162 -5.94 -12.90 0.61
N TYR A 163 -4.94 -12.05 0.35
CA TYR A 163 -3.54 -12.48 0.30
C TYR A 163 -3.07 -13.05 1.65
N LEU A 164 -3.40 -12.38 2.75
CA LEU A 164 -3.11 -12.85 4.10
C LEU A 164 -3.80 -14.20 4.42
N GLU A 165 -5.08 -14.34 4.05
CA GLU A 165 -5.82 -15.62 4.16
C GLU A 165 -5.10 -16.74 3.39
N ASN A 166 -4.67 -16.45 2.16
CA ASN A 166 -3.99 -17.44 1.31
C ASN A 166 -2.59 -17.79 1.81
N ILE A 167 -1.81 -16.84 2.33
CA ILE A 167 -0.52 -17.13 2.98
C ILE A 167 -0.73 -18.06 4.17
N TYR A 168 -1.72 -17.76 5.02
CA TYR A 168 -2.02 -18.60 6.18
C TYR A 168 -2.33 -20.04 5.73
N VAL A 169 -3.19 -20.20 4.73
CA VAL A 169 -3.55 -21.52 4.18
C VAL A 169 -2.32 -22.22 3.58
N GLU A 170 -1.53 -21.55 2.73
CA GLU A 170 -0.36 -22.14 2.08
C GLU A 170 0.74 -22.57 3.06
N PHE A 171 1.01 -21.79 4.11
CA PHE A 171 2.03 -22.14 5.10
C PHE A 171 1.54 -23.18 6.11
N TYR A 172 0.27 -23.15 6.54
CA TYR A 172 -0.27 -24.18 7.45
C TYR A 172 -0.57 -25.51 6.76
N LEU A 173 -0.94 -25.52 5.47
CA LEU A 173 -1.13 -26.76 4.70
C LEU A 173 0.17 -27.56 4.55
N LYS A 174 1.33 -26.89 4.52
CA LYS A 174 2.63 -27.56 4.43
C LYS A 174 2.99 -28.35 5.69
N GLU A 175 2.49 -27.94 6.86
CA GLU A 175 2.83 -28.56 8.15
C GLU A 175 1.77 -29.55 8.65
N ASN A 176 0.52 -29.41 8.20
CA ASN A 176 -0.57 -30.27 8.65
C ASN A 176 -1.47 -30.62 7.46
N LEU A 177 -1.46 -31.88 7.03
CA LEU A 177 -2.37 -32.51 6.06
C LEU A 177 -3.85 -32.45 6.53
N LYS A 178 -4.39 -31.25 6.73
CA LYS A 178 -5.77 -31.00 7.14
C LYS A 178 -6.59 -30.52 5.95
N ASN A 179 -7.88 -30.89 6.00
CA ASN A 179 -8.91 -30.50 5.04
C ASN A 179 -8.84 -28.99 4.74
N GLU A 180 -8.54 -28.65 3.49
CA GLU A 180 -8.38 -27.30 2.95
C GLU A 180 -9.57 -26.40 3.30
N GLU A 181 -10.79 -26.94 3.25
CA GLU A 181 -12.02 -26.19 3.56
C GLU A 181 -12.06 -25.72 5.02
N LYS A 182 -11.53 -26.54 5.95
CA LYS A 182 -11.45 -26.18 7.37
C LYS A 182 -10.42 -25.07 7.59
N LEU A 183 -9.27 -25.15 6.94
CA LEU A 183 -8.21 -24.14 7.03
C LEU A 183 -8.65 -22.81 6.43
N MET A 184 -9.38 -22.81 5.32
CA MET A 184 -9.96 -21.59 4.75
C MET A 184 -10.93 -20.91 5.72
N LYS A 185 -11.78 -21.68 6.42
CA LYS A 185 -12.68 -21.13 7.45
C LYS A 185 -11.90 -20.54 8.63
N GLU A 186 -10.87 -21.24 9.10
CA GLU A 186 -9.99 -20.75 10.18
C GLU A 186 -9.26 -19.47 9.77
N ALA A 187 -8.73 -19.42 8.54
CA ALA A 187 -8.07 -18.24 7.98
C ALA A 187 -9.04 -17.06 7.89
N GLY A 188 -10.25 -17.27 7.38
CA GLY A 188 -11.27 -16.23 7.29
C GLY A 188 -11.63 -15.64 8.66
N VAL A 189 -11.79 -16.48 9.68
CA VAL A 189 -12.01 -16.02 11.07
C VAL A 189 -10.79 -15.26 11.59
N LEU A 190 -9.58 -15.76 11.34
CA LEU A 190 -8.35 -15.13 11.78
C LEU A 190 -8.20 -13.72 11.21
N ILE A 191 -8.47 -13.52 9.92
CA ILE A 191 -8.22 -12.27 9.22
C ILE A 191 -9.38 -11.30 9.40
N LYS A 192 -10.63 -11.73 9.17
CA LYS A 192 -11.80 -10.85 9.13
C LYS A 192 -12.35 -10.49 10.50
N MET A 193 -12.16 -11.34 11.52
CA MET A 193 -12.64 -11.05 12.89
C MET A 193 -11.61 -10.34 13.77
N ASN A 194 -10.36 -10.22 13.32
CA ASN A 194 -9.34 -9.43 14.01
C ASN A 194 -9.12 -8.10 13.30
N SER A 195 -8.52 -7.14 14.01
CA SER A 195 -7.99 -5.94 13.37
C SER A 195 -6.76 -6.30 12.53
N LEU A 196 -6.57 -5.60 11.41
CA LEU A 196 -5.53 -5.94 10.42
C LEU A 196 -4.12 -6.01 11.04
N ASP A 197 -3.79 -5.13 11.98
CA ASP A 197 -2.52 -5.15 12.72
C ASP A 197 -2.28 -6.47 13.46
N LYS A 198 -3.33 -7.05 14.06
CA LYS A 198 -3.24 -8.35 14.74
C LYS A 198 -3.14 -9.49 13.74
N SER A 199 -3.88 -9.43 12.65
CA SER A 199 -3.88 -10.44 11.59
C SER A 199 -2.49 -10.57 10.96
N ILE A 200 -1.86 -9.44 10.59
CA ILE A 200 -0.51 -9.40 10.05
C ILE A 200 0.52 -9.94 11.06
N LYS A 201 0.46 -9.50 12.32
CA LYS A 201 1.39 -9.99 13.37
C LYS A 201 1.31 -11.50 13.53
N LYS A 202 0.10 -12.07 13.51
CA LYS A 202 -0.04 -13.53 13.61
C LYS A 202 0.63 -14.22 12.42
N ILE A 203 0.32 -13.82 11.19
CA ILE A 203 0.90 -14.42 9.98
C ILE A 203 2.42 -14.27 9.97
N ILE A 204 2.95 -13.10 10.31
CA ILE A 204 4.39 -12.88 10.40
C ILE A 204 5.04 -13.84 11.39
N ASN A 205 4.46 -14.02 12.58
CA ASN A 205 5.00 -14.94 13.57
C ASN A 205 4.95 -16.41 13.11
N ILE A 206 4.04 -16.77 12.20
CA ILE A 206 3.98 -18.10 11.58
C ILE A 206 5.07 -18.27 10.52
N VAL A 207 5.29 -17.25 9.68
CA VAL A 207 6.27 -17.31 8.58
C VAL A 207 7.69 -17.17 9.12
N ASN A 208 7.97 -16.08 9.84
CA ASN A 208 9.24 -15.80 10.49
C ASN A 208 9.06 -14.61 11.47
N PRO A 209 9.13 -14.83 12.80
CA PRO A 209 8.98 -13.78 13.81
C PRO A 209 9.92 -12.58 13.64
N GLU A 210 11.09 -12.79 13.03
CA GLU A 210 12.09 -11.72 12.82
C GLU A 210 11.60 -10.65 11.83
N LEU A 211 10.64 -10.98 10.96
CA LEU A 211 10.03 -10.01 10.05
C LEU A 211 9.29 -8.91 10.81
N GLU A 212 8.78 -9.17 12.02
CA GLU A 212 8.16 -8.13 12.85
C GLU A 212 9.20 -7.05 13.22
N ASN A 213 10.41 -7.48 13.59
CA ASN A 213 11.49 -6.57 13.95
C ASN A 213 11.97 -5.78 12.73
N LEU A 214 12.04 -6.44 11.57
CA LEU A 214 12.36 -5.78 10.30
C LEU A 214 11.34 -4.68 9.97
N LEU A 215 10.04 -4.99 10.02
CA LEU A 215 8.99 -4.01 9.74
C LEU A 215 9.01 -2.83 10.71
N LEU A 216 9.24 -3.09 12.00
CA LEU A 216 9.38 -2.03 13.01
C LEU A 216 10.66 -1.21 12.83
N GLY A 217 11.72 -1.81 12.31
CA GLY A 217 12.95 -1.12 11.93
C GLY A 217 12.71 -0.16 10.75
N ILE A 218 11.92 -0.58 9.76
CA ILE A 218 11.54 0.27 8.62
C ILE A 218 10.57 1.38 9.05
N ASN A 219 9.54 1.03 9.83
CA ASN A 219 8.55 1.98 10.32
C ASN A 219 8.02 1.55 11.69
N LYS A 220 8.41 2.32 12.72
CA LYS A 220 8.02 2.10 14.10
C LYS A 220 6.48 2.10 14.31
N ASN A 221 5.75 2.82 13.46
CA ASN A 221 4.30 3.01 13.58
C ASN A 221 3.50 2.16 12.58
N ILE A 222 4.12 1.19 11.90
CA ILE A 222 3.49 0.43 10.81
C ILE A 222 2.22 -0.34 11.24
N PHE A 223 2.22 -0.91 12.44
CA PHE A 223 1.07 -1.62 12.97
C PHE A 223 -0.06 -0.69 13.40
N ASP A 224 0.27 0.53 13.82
CA ASP A 224 -0.74 1.54 14.12
C ASP A 224 -1.39 2.05 12.84
N PHE A 225 -0.60 2.21 11.77
CA PHE A 225 -1.12 2.49 10.44
C PHE A 225 -2.11 1.39 9.98
N PHE A 226 -1.74 0.11 10.05
CA PHE A 226 -2.65 -0.98 9.69
C PHE A 226 -3.93 -1.01 10.55
N TYR A 227 -3.82 -0.71 11.83
CA TYR A 227 -4.98 -0.61 12.72
C TYR A 227 -5.93 0.53 12.29
N ILE A 228 -5.39 1.69 11.93
CA ILE A 228 -6.19 2.83 11.47
C ILE A 228 -6.86 2.50 10.13
N SER A 229 -6.12 1.91 9.18
CA SER A 229 -6.68 1.47 7.91
C SER A 229 -7.86 0.52 8.10
N TYR A 230 -7.76 -0.41 9.06
CA TYR A 230 -8.87 -1.29 9.46
C TYR A 230 -10.08 -0.51 10.00
N LEU A 231 -9.86 0.49 10.87
CA LEU A 231 -10.94 1.30 11.40
C LEU A 231 -11.64 2.15 10.32
N VAL A 232 -10.87 2.74 9.41
CA VAL A 232 -11.38 3.50 8.26
C VAL A 232 -12.22 2.58 7.37
N ARG A 233 -11.70 1.40 7.04
CA ARG A 233 -12.44 0.38 6.28
C ARG A 233 -13.79 0.07 6.91
N ASN A 234 -13.83 -0.16 8.23
CA ASN A 234 -15.08 -0.47 8.92
C ASN A 234 -16.09 0.68 8.92
N ILE A 235 -15.63 1.95 8.96
CA ILE A 235 -16.52 3.10 8.78
C ILE A 235 -17.15 3.08 7.37
N HIS A 236 -16.35 2.84 6.34
CA HIS A 236 -16.86 2.79 4.97
C HIS A 236 -17.83 1.62 4.76
N THR A 237 -17.49 0.43 5.26
CA THR A 237 -18.31 -0.77 5.10
C THR A 237 -19.60 -0.74 5.92
N HIS A 238 -19.55 -0.29 7.18
CA HIS A 238 -20.68 -0.43 8.11
C HIS A 238 -21.41 0.87 8.43
N LYS A 239 -20.84 2.03 8.11
CA LYS A 239 -21.36 3.36 8.45
C LYS A 239 -21.44 4.32 7.26
N LEU A 240 -21.26 3.82 6.03
CA LEU A 240 -21.33 4.62 4.79
C LEU A 240 -20.41 5.86 4.84
N GLY A 241 -19.22 5.72 5.42
CA GLY A 241 -18.27 6.84 5.54
C GLY A 241 -18.54 7.80 6.71
N ARG A 242 -19.62 7.60 7.49
CA ARG A 242 -19.93 8.48 8.62
C ARG A 242 -19.09 8.15 9.84
N MET A 243 -18.25 9.11 10.23
CA MET A 243 -17.47 9.06 11.47
C MET A 243 -18.37 8.84 12.69
N SER A 244 -17.94 7.96 13.59
CA SER A 244 -18.68 7.61 14.80
C SER A 244 -17.84 7.85 16.05
N ASN A 245 -18.49 8.07 17.20
CA ASN A 245 -17.78 8.19 18.49
C ASN A 245 -16.93 6.95 18.79
N HIS A 246 -17.41 5.75 18.40
CA HIS A 246 -16.65 4.51 18.54
C HIS A 246 -15.28 4.56 17.83
N PHE A 247 -15.19 5.19 16.65
CA PHE A 247 -13.91 5.36 15.96
C PHE A 247 -12.95 6.23 16.77
N ILE A 248 -13.42 7.37 17.27
CA ILE A 248 -12.62 8.30 18.07
C ILE A 248 -12.16 7.62 19.37
N GLU A 249 -13.05 6.90 20.04
CA GLU A 249 -12.74 6.12 21.25
C GLU A 249 -11.72 5.01 20.96
N SER A 250 -11.85 4.32 19.84
CA SER A 250 -10.90 3.27 19.43
C SER A 250 -9.49 3.85 19.24
N LEU A 251 -9.36 5.03 18.63
CA LEU A 251 -8.08 5.72 18.49
C LEU A 251 -7.52 6.21 19.83
N LYS A 252 -8.37 6.74 20.71
CA LYS A 252 -7.98 7.17 22.07
C LYS A 252 -7.47 6.00 22.90
N ASN A 253 -8.18 4.86 22.87
CA ASN A 253 -7.80 3.66 23.62
C ASN A 253 -6.44 3.10 23.21
N LYS A 254 -6.03 3.29 21.95
CA LYS A 254 -4.70 2.94 21.46
C LYS A 254 -3.66 4.07 21.61
N ASN A 255 -4.00 5.20 22.24
CA ASN A 255 -3.13 6.37 22.41
C ASN A 255 -2.61 6.96 21.08
N LEU A 256 -3.40 6.84 20.01
CA LEU A 256 -3.01 7.29 18.66
C LEU A 256 -3.33 8.75 18.38
N ILE A 257 -4.23 9.35 19.17
CA ILE A 257 -4.53 10.79 19.08
C ILE A 257 -3.50 11.55 19.92
N LYS A 258 -2.78 12.46 19.26
CA LYS A 258 -1.83 13.37 19.90
C LYS A 258 -2.32 14.80 19.77
N GLU A 259 -1.97 15.61 20.75
CA GLU A 259 -2.22 17.04 20.76
C GLU A 259 -0.91 17.79 20.50
N LYS A 260 -0.90 18.59 19.43
CA LYS A 260 0.17 19.53 19.13
C LYS A 260 -0.24 20.92 19.58
N ILE A 261 0.51 21.49 20.51
CA ILE A 261 0.35 22.89 20.88
C ILE A 261 1.03 23.74 19.80
N ILE A 262 0.25 24.54 19.08
CA ILE A 262 0.75 25.49 18.09
C ILE A 262 1.15 26.76 18.84
N LYS A 263 2.42 27.12 18.76
CA LYS A 263 2.96 28.35 19.36
C LYS A 263 3.46 29.30 18.29
N LYS A 264 3.25 30.60 18.48
CA LYS A 264 3.86 31.67 17.69
C LYS A 264 4.44 32.68 18.68
N ASN A 265 5.73 33.01 18.52
CA ASN A 265 6.46 33.90 19.44
C ASN A 265 6.33 33.52 20.93
N ASN A 266 6.43 32.22 21.24
CA ASN A 266 6.21 31.64 22.59
C ASN A 266 4.79 31.76 23.16
N GLU A 267 3.83 32.35 22.45
CA GLU A 267 2.42 32.35 22.83
C GLU A 267 1.68 31.16 22.22
N ILE A 268 0.82 30.52 23.02
CA ILE A 268 -0.03 29.42 22.55
C ILE A 268 -1.17 30.02 21.72
N ILE A 269 -1.19 29.73 20.43
CA ILE A 269 -2.21 30.21 19.48
C ILE A 269 -3.26 29.15 19.14
N GLY A 270 -3.04 27.89 19.54
CA GLY A 270 -4.04 26.84 19.41
C GLY A 270 -3.51 25.45 19.74
N THR A 271 -4.42 24.48 19.73
CA THR A 271 -4.12 23.06 19.81
C THR A 271 -4.66 22.36 18.56
N CYS A 272 -3.84 21.51 17.95
CA CYS A 272 -4.24 20.66 16.83
C CYS A 272 -4.16 19.20 17.27
N MET A 273 -5.24 18.46 17.11
CA MET A 273 -5.22 17.02 17.27
C MET A 273 -4.79 16.35 15.96
N TYR A 274 -3.86 15.41 16.04
CA TYR A 274 -3.41 14.62 14.90
C TYR A 274 -3.25 13.16 15.30
N ILE A 275 -3.13 12.30 14.28
CA ILE A 275 -2.92 10.86 14.48
C ILE A 275 -1.43 10.57 14.28
N ASP A 276 -0.79 9.98 15.29
CA ASP A 276 0.68 9.85 15.44
C ASP A 276 1.37 8.95 14.39
N CYS A 277 0.62 8.38 13.45
CA CYS A 277 1.14 7.44 12.46
C CYS A 277 1.58 8.10 11.14
N ILE A 278 1.30 9.39 10.94
CA ILE A 278 1.54 10.11 9.67
C ILE A 278 2.46 11.34 9.87
N GLU A 279 2.97 11.59 11.08
CA GLU A 279 3.55 12.90 11.38
C GLU A 279 4.82 13.20 10.56
N GLN A 280 4.73 14.22 9.71
CA GLN A 280 5.89 14.92 9.16
C GLN A 280 6.52 15.76 10.28
N LYS A 281 7.78 15.50 10.61
CA LYS A 281 8.61 16.56 11.18
C LYS A 281 8.80 17.59 10.06
N LYS A 282 8.16 18.75 10.20
CA LYS A 282 8.48 19.95 9.42
C LYS A 282 9.82 20.52 9.87
#